data_AF-A0A239AA07-F1
#
_entry.id   AF-A0A239AA07-F1
#
_cell.length_a   1.000
_cell.length_b   1.000
_cell.length_c   1.000
_cell.angle_alpha   90.00
_cell.angle_beta   90.00
_cell.angle_gamma   90.00
#
_symmetry.space_group_name_H-M   'P 1'
#
loop_
_entity.id
_entity.type
_entity.pdbx_description
1 polymer ?
#
loop_
_entity_poly.entity_id
_entity_poly.type
_entity_poly.pdbx_seq_one_letter_code
_entity_poly.pdbx_strand_id
1 'polypeptide(L)'
;MPPHRHDAAPPGPQAAPGDTAPRTDEAACAVPALEHALAERLAQGLPLDAQSLECILRTLGVDDPARAFALLAADPDSAEHAPLLALAFSPGEETRQELEPALARARLDQATASALADRLAARCLPDAKTPLPVLLLLPEVLPGKQPLAPLPLGEALAGCVADFVRRLRPWATAPATLLRALAGRERAQADQLGALLRHGRLNWTPCREFLMATLLERAEPEDELPALAAWMLGFLDLAGEAFEPRQALAERAAVLDGLLRRAEAQDEARERASFEVLAAQGLRQGHLHAPSLRAELALCARAARLTVGGLPKEDGADGDGIAGRVQHLDLGGAEDAEALLRLLAGPVAGPVGEPGG
;
A
#
# COMPACT_ATOMS: atom_id res chain seq x y z
N MET A 1 67.86 14.05 -17.91
CA MET A 1 67.39 12.91 -17.10
C MET A 1 66.08 13.31 -16.43
N PRO A 2 64.93 12.80 -16.92
CA PRO A 2 63.64 13.03 -16.27
C PRO A 2 63.39 11.97 -15.18
N PRO A 3 62.69 12.31 -14.08
CA PRO A 3 62.41 11.39 -12.99
C PRO A 3 61.35 10.35 -13.37
N HIS A 4 61.57 9.12 -12.91
CA HIS A 4 60.70 7.97 -13.06
C HIS A 4 59.31 8.23 -12.47
N ARG A 5 58.26 8.09 -13.28
CA ARG A 5 56.88 7.96 -12.82
C ARG A 5 56.70 6.55 -12.23
N HIS A 6 56.30 6.49 -10.97
CA HIS A 6 55.82 5.26 -10.34
C HIS A 6 54.40 5.00 -10.82
N ASP A 7 54.22 3.93 -11.61
CA ASP A 7 52.92 3.36 -11.92
C ASP A 7 52.31 2.76 -10.65
N ALA A 8 51.31 3.45 -10.10
CA ALA A 8 50.45 2.91 -9.06
C ALA A 8 49.43 1.97 -9.73
N ALA A 9 49.47 0.69 -9.36
CA ALA A 9 48.53 -0.30 -9.85
C ALA A 9 47.08 0.08 -9.47
N PRO A 10 46.09 -0.16 -10.35
CA PRO A 10 44.70 0.12 -10.04
C PRO A 10 44.23 -0.72 -8.84
N PRO A 11 43.43 -0.15 -7.92
CA PRO A 11 42.85 -0.90 -6.82
C PRO A 11 41.98 -2.03 -7.39
N GLY A 12 42.23 -3.24 -6.92
CA GLY A 12 41.45 -4.42 -7.30
C GLY A 12 39.97 -4.27 -6.89
N PRO A 13 39.07 -5.05 -7.53
CA PRO A 13 37.64 -4.99 -7.27
C PRO A 13 37.35 -5.29 -5.80
N GLN A 14 36.81 -4.30 -5.09
CA GLN A 14 36.29 -4.51 -3.74
C GLN A 14 35.07 -5.42 -3.85
N ALA A 15 35.13 -6.57 -3.17
CA ALA A 15 34.02 -7.50 -3.05
C ALA A 15 32.81 -6.75 -2.46
N ALA A 16 31.69 -6.79 -3.18
CA ALA A 16 30.43 -6.21 -2.72
C ALA A 16 30.08 -6.79 -1.33
N PRO A 17 29.62 -5.97 -0.37
CA PRO A 17 29.23 -6.44 0.95
C PRO A 17 28.16 -7.52 0.80
N GLY A 18 28.47 -8.70 1.32
CA GLY A 18 27.73 -9.92 1.11
C GLY A 18 26.26 -9.81 1.50
N ASP A 19 25.41 -10.26 0.59
CA ASP A 19 24.03 -10.66 0.84
C ASP A 19 24.04 -11.80 1.87
N THR A 20 24.06 -11.46 3.15
CA THR A 20 24.01 -12.43 4.25
C THR A 20 22.64 -13.10 4.23
N ALA A 21 22.54 -14.23 3.54
CA ALA A 21 21.40 -15.12 3.64
C ALA A 21 21.09 -15.32 5.15
N PRO A 22 19.82 -15.15 5.56
CA PRO A 22 19.44 -15.31 6.96
C PRO A 22 19.92 -16.68 7.46
N ARG A 23 20.46 -16.72 8.68
CA ARG A 23 20.86 -17.97 9.32
C ARG A 23 19.65 -18.90 9.32
N THR A 24 19.82 -20.11 8.80
CA THR A 24 18.76 -21.12 8.60
C THR A 24 17.91 -21.38 9.85
N ASP A 25 18.47 -21.15 11.04
CA ASP A 25 17.80 -21.36 12.33
C ASP A 25 16.76 -20.27 12.64
N GLU A 26 16.95 -19.03 12.20
CA GLU A 26 15.97 -17.95 12.40
C GLU A 26 14.73 -18.15 11.52
N ALA A 27 14.92 -18.60 10.28
CA ALA A 27 13.83 -18.93 9.37
C ALA A 27 13.00 -20.13 9.86
N ALA A 28 13.65 -21.13 10.46
CA ALA A 28 12.99 -22.31 11.00
C ALA A 28 12.00 -21.98 12.14
N CYS A 29 12.30 -20.97 12.96
CA CYS A 29 11.42 -20.52 14.04
C CYS A 29 10.34 -19.52 13.58
N ALA A 30 10.53 -18.85 12.43
CA ALA A 30 9.64 -17.78 11.98
C ALA A 30 8.29 -18.30 11.46
N VAL A 31 8.24 -19.44 10.75
CA VAL A 31 6.99 -20.00 10.22
C VAL A 31 6.05 -20.47 11.34
N PRO A 32 6.50 -21.24 12.35
CA PRO A 32 5.66 -21.59 13.50
C PRO A 32 5.16 -20.38 14.28
N ALA A 33 6.00 -19.33 14.42
CA ALA A 33 5.59 -18.10 15.08
C ALA A 33 4.48 -17.36 14.33
N LEU A 34 4.57 -17.30 12.99
CA LEU A 34 3.50 -16.73 12.16
C LEU A 34 2.21 -17.58 12.24
N GLU A 35 2.33 -18.91 12.18
CA GLU A 35 1.16 -19.80 12.33
C GLU A 35 0.46 -19.60 13.68
N HIS A 36 1.23 -19.44 14.75
CA HIS A 36 0.71 -19.14 16.08
C HIS A 36 0.01 -17.78 16.12
N ALA A 37 0.64 -16.71 15.61
CA ALA A 37 0.04 -15.37 15.57
C ALA A 37 -1.27 -15.33 14.76
N LEU A 38 -1.32 -16.02 13.62
CA LEU A 38 -2.53 -16.14 12.81
C LEU A 38 -3.65 -16.89 13.56
N ALA A 39 -3.31 -17.99 14.22
CA ALA A 39 -4.27 -18.75 15.02
C ALA A 39 -4.78 -17.92 16.21
N GLU A 40 -3.91 -17.19 16.90
CA GLU A 40 -4.31 -16.28 17.99
C GLU A 40 -5.25 -15.19 17.49
N ARG A 41 -4.93 -14.54 16.37
CA ARG A 41 -5.78 -13.48 15.79
C ARG A 41 -7.15 -14.01 15.38
N LEU A 42 -7.21 -15.20 14.77
CA LEU A 42 -8.48 -15.85 14.41
C LEU A 42 -9.33 -16.20 15.65
N ALA A 43 -8.68 -16.66 16.72
CA ALA A 43 -9.33 -17.01 17.99
C ALA A 43 -9.80 -15.79 18.79
N GLN A 44 -9.06 -14.68 18.72
CA GLN A 44 -9.46 -13.39 19.31
C GLN A 44 -10.57 -12.71 18.49
N GLY A 45 -10.61 -13.01 17.19
CA GLY A 45 -11.62 -12.58 16.24
C GLY A 45 -11.09 -11.59 15.21
N LEU A 46 -11.69 -11.58 14.03
CA LEU A 46 -11.34 -10.65 12.95
C LEU A 46 -12.26 -9.43 12.98
N PRO A 47 -11.72 -8.20 13.03
CA PRO A 47 -12.53 -6.99 12.96
C PRO A 47 -13.19 -6.88 11.59
N LEU A 48 -14.52 -6.79 11.59
CA LEU A 48 -15.30 -6.48 10.41
C LEU A 48 -15.51 -4.97 10.33
N ASP A 49 -15.10 -4.34 9.23
CA ASP A 49 -15.31 -2.91 9.07
C ASP A 49 -16.80 -2.59 8.83
N ALA A 50 -17.22 -1.38 9.22
CA ALA A 50 -18.61 -0.96 9.15
C ALA A 50 -19.17 -0.97 7.72
N GLN A 51 -18.35 -0.65 6.72
CA GLN A 51 -18.77 -0.61 5.32
C GLN A 51 -19.00 -2.03 4.78
N SER A 52 -18.13 -2.98 5.12
CA SER A 52 -18.29 -4.39 4.81
C SER A 52 -19.54 -4.97 5.46
N LEU A 53 -19.79 -4.66 6.74
CA LEU A 53 -21.01 -5.08 7.41
C LEU A 53 -22.26 -4.47 6.75
N GLU A 54 -22.28 -3.16 6.48
CA GLU A 54 -23.39 -2.50 5.79
C GLU A 54 -23.66 -3.12 4.42
N CYS A 55 -22.60 -3.46 3.67
CA CYS A 55 -22.70 -4.13 2.39
C CYS A 55 -23.37 -5.52 2.51
N ILE A 56 -22.96 -6.32 3.52
CA ILE A 56 -23.55 -7.63 3.80
C ILE A 56 -25.04 -7.49 4.15
N LEU A 57 -25.36 -6.59 5.08
CA LEU A 57 -26.73 -6.32 5.53
C LEU A 57 -27.63 -5.90 4.36
N ARG A 58 -27.16 -4.95 3.55
CA ARG A 58 -27.90 -4.43 2.39
C ARG A 58 -28.10 -5.48 1.30
N THR A 59 -27.10 -6.31 1.05
CA THR A 59 -27.17 -7.37 0.03
C THR A 59 -28.20 -8.43 0.41
N LEU A 60 -28.20 -8.84 1.70
CA LEU A 60 -29.14 -9.84 2.22
C LEU A 60 -30.53 -9.26 2.57
N GLY A 61 -30.71 -7.93 2.50
CA GLY A 61 -31.96 -7.27 2.85
C GLY A 61 -32.35 -7.44 4.31
N VAL A 62 -31.38 -7.41 5.23
CA VAL A 62 -31.59 -7.56 6.67
C VAL A 62 -30.88 -6.47 7.46
N ASP A 63 -31.46 -6.05 8.58
CA ASP A 63 -30.88 -5.00 9.45
C ASP A 63 -30.12 -5.58 10.66
N ASP A 64 -30.22 -6.89 10.89
CA ASP A 64 -29.59 -7.59 12.03
C ASP A 64 -28.37 -8.41 11.57
N PRO A 65 -27.16 -8.12 12.08
CA PRO A 65 -25.96 -8.89 11.77
C PRO A 65 -26.10 -10.39 12.10
N ALA A 66 -26.73 -10.74 13.22
CA ALA A 66 -26.86 -12.15 13.61
C ALA A 66 -27.71 -12.92 12.58
N ARG A 67 -28.83 -12.32 12.13
CA ARG A 67 -29.64 -12.85 11.04
C ARG A 67 -28.89 -12.92 9.71
N ALA A 68 -28.08 -11.93 9.37
CA ALA A 68 -27.27 -11.95 8.15
C ALA A 68 -26.33 -13.16 8.11
N PHE A 69 -25.58 -13.40 9.19
CA PHE A 69 -24.66 -14.54 9.26
C PHE A 69 -25.39 -15.89 9.37
N ALA A 70 -26.57 -15.92 9.99
CA ALA A 70 -27.42 -17.11 9.97
C ALA A 70 -27.91 -17.44 8.55
N LEU A 71 -28.28 -16.44 7.75
CA LEU A 71 -28.65 -16.62 6.34
C LEU A 71 -27.47 -17.12 5.51
N LEU A 72 -26.29 -16.52 5.70
CA LEU A 72 -25.06 -16.99 5.03
C LEU A 72 -24.74 -18.44 5.37
N ALA A 73 -24.94 -18.86 6.62
CA ALA A 73 -24.73 -20.25 7.03
C ALA A 73 -25.80 -21.22 6.51
N ALA A 74 -27.03 -20.76 6.32
CA ALA A 74 -28.16 -21.61 5.93
C ALA A 74 -28.20 -21.93 4.42
N ASP A 75 -27.62 -21.09 3.58
CA ASP A 75 -27.64 -21.24 2.11
C ASP A 75 -26.24 -21.10 1.48
N PRO A 76 -25.41 -22.17 1.55
CA PRO A 76 -24.07 -22.16 0.95
C PRO A 76 -24.07 -22.15 -0.58
N ASP A 77 -25.18 -22.54 -1.21
CA ASP A 77 -25.32 -22.62 -2.67
C ASP A 77 -25.74 -21.27 -3.30
N SER A 78 -26.09 -20.27 -2.47
CA SER A 78 -26.40 -18.92 -2.94
C SER A 78 -25.22 -18.30 -3.69
N ALA A 79 -25.52 -17.63 -4.80
CA ALA A 79 -24.53 -16.88 -5.58
C ALA A 79 -23.85 -15.76 -4.75
N GLU A 80 -24.51 -15.29 -3.69
CA GLU A 80 -24.01 -14.24 -2.78
C GLU A 80 -23.15 -14.80 -1.64
N HIS A 81 -23.21 -16.11 -1.38
CA HIS A 81 -22.54 -16.73 -0.24
C HIS A 81 -21.03 -16.52 -0.24
N ALA A 82 -20.35 -16.97 -1.29
CA ALA A 82 -18.90 -16.85 -1.43
C ALA A 82 -18.38 -15.39 -1.40
N PRO A 83 -18.95 -14.43 -2.16
CA PRO A 83 -18.46 -13.05 -2.12
C PRO A 83 -18.72 -12.35 -0.77
N LEU A 84 -19.84 -12.62 -0.09
CA LEU A 84 -20.12 -12.01 1.22
C LEU A 84 -19.25 -12.60 2.33
N LEU A 85 -18.95 -13.91 2.31
CA LEU A 85 -17.95 -14.49 3.20
C LEU A 85 -16.54 -13.98 2.90
N ALA A 86 -16.20 -13.84 1.61
CA ALA A 86 -14.94 -13.23 1.21
C ALA A 86 -14.79 -11.81 1.78
N LEU A 87 -15.87 -11.02 1.75
CA LEU A 87 -15.89 -9.69 2.34
C LEU A 87 -15.74 -9.74 3.87
N ALA A 88 -16.49 -10.61 4.55
CA ALA A 88 -16.45 -10.77 5.99
C ALA A 88 -15.08 -11.22 6.54
N PHE A 89 -14.33 -11.98 5.75
CA PHE A 89 -12.98 -12.47 6.06
C PHE A 89 -11.87 -11.68 5.36
N SER A 90 -12.17 -10.49 4.84
CA SER A 90 -11.13 -9.62 4.30
C SER A 90 -10.31 -9.03 5.47
N PRO A 91 -8.98 -9.21 5.51
CA PRO A 91 -8.18 -8.62 6.58
C PRO A 91 -8.26 -7.10 6.50
N GLY A 92 -8.77 -6.45 7.55
CA GLY A 92 -8.77 -4.99 7.71
C GLY A 92 -7.35 -4.42 7.88
N GLU A 93 -7.24 -3.10 7.87
CA GLU A 93 -5.95 -2.41 8.03
C GLU A 93 -5.27 -2.76 9.35
N GLU A 94 -6.01 -2.70 10.47
CA GLU A 94 -5.52 -3.02 11.81
C GLU A 94 -4.91 -4.44 11.88
N THR A 95 -5.64 -5.44 11.37
CA THR A 95 -5.16 -6.84 11.34
C THR A 95 -3.90 -7.00 10.50
N ARG A 96 -3.77 -6.29 9.38
CA ARG A 96 -2.57 -6.33 8.54
C ARG A 96 -1.38 -5.72 9.27
N GLN A 97 -1.57 -4.57 9.91
CA GLN A 97 -0.52 -3.89 10.67
C GLN A 97 -0.05 -4.74 11.86
N GLU A 98 -0.98 -5.33 12.62
CA GLU A 98 -0.68 -6.18 13.77
C GLU A 98 0.11 -7.44 13.37
N LEU A 99 -0.24 -8.06 12.24
CA LEU A 99 0.42 -9.29 11.76
C LEU A 99 1.70 -9.01 10.97
N GLU A 100 1.95 -7.77 10.51
CA GLU A 100 3.11 -7.42 9.70
C GLU A 100 4.45 -7.83 10.33
N PRO A 101 4.70 -7.64 11.64
CA PRO A 101 5.91 -8.15 12.29
C PRO A 101 6.19 -9.63 12.05
N ALA A 102 5.17 -10.47 12.14
CA ALA A 102 5.29 -11.91 11.95
C ALA A 102 5.46 -12.26 10.46
N LEU A 103 4.70 -11.58 9.58
CA LEU A 103 4.79 -11.75 8.13
C LEU A 103 6.18 -11.35 7.59
N ALA A 104 6.73 -10.22 8.05
CA ALA A 104 8.04 -9.71 7.65
C ALA A 104 9.21 -10.61 8.08
N ARG A 105 9.06 -11.31 9.22
CA ARG A 105 10.05 -12.29 9.70
C ARG A 105 9.95 -13.61 8.96
N ALA A 106 8.75 -14.08 8.64
CA ALA A 106 8.54 -15.39 8.03
C ALA A 106 9.03 -15.47 6.57
N ARG A 107 8.87 -14.39 5.79
CA ARG A 107 9.33 -14.30 4.37
C ARG A 107 9.01 -15.56 3.57
N LEU A 108 7.75 -15.99 3.60
CA LEU A 108 7.33 -17.24 2.96
C LEU A 108 7.45 -17.13 1.44
N ASP A 109 7.73 -18.24 0.77
CA ASP A 109 7.39 -18.35 -0.66
C ASP A 109 5.90 -18.70 -0.83
N GLN A 110 5.42 -18.71 -2.08
CA GLN A 110 4.01 -18.98 -2.38
C GLN A 110 3.59 -20.41 -1.97
N ALA A 111 4.48 -21.39 -2.12
CA ALA A 111 4.18 -22.79 -1.77
C ALA A 111 4.02 -22.97 -0.25
N THR A 112 4.95 -22.40 0.52
CA THR A 112 4.94 -22.44 1.99
C THR A 112 3.76 -21.66 2.55
N ALA A 113 3.42 -20.52 1.94
CA ALA A 113 2.22 -19.77 2.27
C ALA A 113 0.93 -20.57 2.05
N SER A 114 0.84 -21.30 0.92
CA SER A 114 -0.30 -22.19 0.66
C SER A 114 -0.38 -23.32 1.69
N ALA A 115 0.74 -23.97 1.98
CA ALA A 115 0.78 -25.04 2.97
C ALA A 115 0.41 -24.54 4.40
N LEU A 116 0.77 -23.31 4.74
CA LEU A 116 0.36 -22.67 5.99
C LEU A 116 -1.16 -22.42 6.02
N ALA A 117 -1.72 -21.92 4.93
CA ALA A 117 -3.16 -21.71 4.79
C ALA A 117 -3.93 -23.02 4.96
N ASP A 118 -3.49 -24.10 4.32
CA ASP A 118 -4.11 -25.43 4.41
C ASP A 118 -4.05 -26.00 5.83
N ARG A 119 -2.92 -25.84 6.54
CA ARG A 119 -2.80 -26.28 7.94
C ARG A 119 -3.74 -25.54 8.87
N LEU A 120 -3.88 -24.22 8.72
CA LEU A 120 -4.81 -23.43 9.52
C LEU A 120 -6.27 -23.79 9.19
N ALA A 121 -6.59 -23.96 7.91
CA ALA A 121 -7.91 -24.37 7.45
C ALA A 121 -8.31 -25.75 8.00
N ALA A 122 -7.39 -26.72 8.00
CA ALA A 122 -7.64 -28.06 8.55
C ALA A 122 -7.95 -28.03 10.07
N ARG A 123 -7.41 -27.06 10.80
CA ARG A 123 -7.72 -26.87 12.23
C ARG A 123 -9.12 -26.29 12.49
N CYS A 124 -9.78 -25.75 11.46
CA CYS A 124 -11.14 -25.23 11.58
C CYS A 124 -12.23 -26.28 11.28
N LEU A 125 -11.84 -27.48 10.86
CA LEU A 125 -12.78 -28.58 10.60
C LEU A 125 -13.33 -29.16 11.93
N PRO A 126 -14.60 -29.65 11.95
CA PRO A 126 -15.22 -30.19 13.15
C PRO A 126 -14.43 -31.32 13.84
N ASP A 127 -13.76 -32.15 13.04
CA ASP A 127 -13.00 -33.33 13.51
C ASP A 127 -11.53 -33.01 13.83
N ALA A 128 -11.13 -31.74 13.82
CA ALA A 128 -9.77 -31.35 14.14
C ALA A 128 -9.39 -31.73 15.57
N LYS A 129 -8.20 -32.33 15.74
CA LYS A 129 -7.66 -32.70 17.07
C LYS A 129 -7.52 -31.49 18.00
N THR A 130 -7.22 -30.33 17.43
CA THR A 130 -7.04 -29.04 18.13
C THR A 130 -7.83 -27.97 17.38
N PRO A 131 -9.15 -27.90 17.60
CA PRO A 131 -10.03 -27.02 16.84
C PRO A 131 -9.64 -25.55 17.08
N LEU A 132 -9.53 -24.80 15.99
CA LEU A 132 -9.26 -23.37 16.00
C LEU A 132 -10.59 -22.61 15.96
N PRO A 133 -11.02 -21.96 17.05
CA PRO A 133 -12.17 -21.09 16.98
C PRO A 133 -11.86 -19.90 16.06
N VAL A 134 -12.85 -19.51 15.27
CA VAL A 134 -12.76 -18.35 14.38
C VAL A 134 -13.96 -17.45 14.67
N LEU A 135 -13.67 -16.22 15.07
CA LEU A 135 -14.67 -15.25 15.49
C LEU A 135 -14.65 -14.04 14.54
N LEU A 136 -15.80 -13.40 14.33
CA LEU A 136 -15.85 -12.05 13.78
C LEU A 136 -16.21 -11.06 14.88
N LEU A 137 -15.45 -9.97 14.94
CA LEU A 137 -15.73 -8.82 15.79
C LEU A 137 -16.54 -7.84 14.97
N LEU A 138 -17.83 -7.71 15.31
CA LEU A 138 -18.67 -6.71 14.67
C LEU A 138 -18.29 -5.32 15.18
N PRO A 139 -18.35 -4.29 14.33
CA PRO A 139 -18.14 -2.92 14.78
C PRO A 139 -19.17 -2.59 15.86
N GLU A 140 -18.85 -1.65 16.75
CA GLU A 140 -19.81 -1.19 17.76
C GLU A 140 -20.97 -0.46 17.08
N VAL A 141 -21.98 -1.22 16.64
CA VAL A 141 -23.25 -0.66 16.15
C VAL A 141 -24.14 -0.26 17.34
N LEU A 142 -23.86 -0.80 18.54
CA LEU A 142 -24.59 -0.52 19.78
C LEU A 142 -23.61 -0.30 20.95
N PRO A 143 -23.81 0.74 21.78
CA PRO A 143 -22.92 1.00 22.92
C PRO A 143 -22.97 -0.15 23.95
N GLY A 144 -21.79 -0.71 24.24
CA GLY A 144 -21.56 -1.59 25.40
C GLY A 144 -21.68 -3.10 25.18
N LYS A 145 -21.85 -3.59 23.94
CA LYS A 145 -21.76 -5.03 23.62
C LYS A 145 -21.14 -5.20 22.25
N GLN A 146 -19.85 -5.53 22.16
CA GLN A 146 -19.30 -6.15 20.96
C GLN A 146 -19.87 -7.58 20.89
N PRO A 147 -20.79 -7.89 19.97
CA PRO A 147 -21.24 -9.25 19.81
C PRO A 147 -20.12 -10.03 19.13
N LEU A 148 -19.53 -10.97 19.84
CA LEU A 148 -18.79 -12.06 19.24
C LEU A 148 -19.82 -13.00 18.61
N ALA A 149 -19.84 -13.07 17.28
CA ALA A 149 -20.65 -14.07 16.58
C ALA A 149 -19.77 -15.27 16.24
N PRO A 150 -19.89 -16.41 16.94
CA PRO A 150 -19.36 -17.65 16.39
C PRO A 150 -20.09 -17.92 15.08
N LEU A 151 -19.32 -18.13 14.02
CA LEU A 151 -19.84 -18.35 12.69
C LEU A 151 -20.11 -19.84 12.46
N PRO A 152 -21.38 -20.30 12.35
CA PRO A 152 -21.69 -21.70 12.11
C PRO A 152 -21.50 -22.05 10.62
N LEU A 153 -20.33 -21.77 10.06
CA LEU A 153 -20.02 -21.94 8.64
C LEU A 153 -19.62 -23.38 8.27
N GLY A 154 -19.57 -24.29 9.25
CA GLY A 154 -19.21 -25.69 9.01
C GLY A 154 -17.92 -25.83 8.21
N GLU A 155 -17.98 -26.55 7.09
CA GLU A 155 -16.82 -26.76 6.21
C GLU A 155 -16.39 -25.51 5.42
N ALA A 156 -17.31 -24.57 5.17
CA ALA A 156 -16.98 -23.33 4.44
C ALA A 156 -15.96 -22.46 5.19
N LEU A 157 -15.89 -22.60 6.52
CA LEU A 157 -14.94 -21.88 7.36
C LEU A 157 -13.48 -22.14 6.97
N ALA A 158 -13.15 -23.39 6.60
CA ALA A 158 -11.81 -23.77 6.18
C ALA A 158 -11.38 -23.00 4.92
N GLY A 159 -12.28 -22.87 3.94
CA GLY A 159 -12.07 -22.06 2.74
C GLY A 159 -11.87 -20.57 3.05
N CYS A 160 -12.68 -20.01 3.96
CA CYS A 160 -12.55 -18.61 4.39
C CYS A 160 -11.20 -18.33 5.06
N VAL A 161 -10.72 -19.24 5.92
CA VAL A 161 -9.42 -19.11 6.59
C VAL A 161 -8.27 -19.20 5.59
N ALA A 162 -8.33 -20.14 4.64
CA ALA A 162 -7.32 -20.23 3.59
C ALA A 162 -7.26 -18.93 2.75
N ASP A 163 -8.43 -18.38 2.41
CA ASP A 163 -8.55 -17.12 1.69
C ASP A 163 -8.07 -15.91 2.48
N PHE A 164 -8.34 -15.87 3.79
CA PHE A 164 -7.83 -14.85 4.69
C PHE A 164 -6.29 -14.82 4.66
N VAL A 165 -5.64 -15.97 4.84
CA VAL A 165 -4.17 -16.09 4.78
C VAL A 165 -3.65 -15.69 3.40
N ARG A 166 -4.35 -16.09 2.32
CA ARG A 166 -4.01 -15.70 0.95
C ARG A 166 -4.07 -14.18 0.75
N ARG A 167 -5.08 -13.50 1.30
CA ARG A 167 -5.22 -12.04 1.20
C ARG A 167 -4.20 -11.27 2.03
N LEU A 168 -3.66 -11.86 3.09
CA LEU A 168 -2.50 -11.31 3.83
C LEU A 168 -1.22 -11.30 2.99
N ARG A 169 -1.16 -12.08 1.89
CA ARG A 169 -0.02 -12.16 0.97
C ARG A 169 1.32 -12.35 1.70
N PRO A 170 1.48 -13.38 2.56
CA PRO A 170 2.74 -13.62 3.29
C PRO A 170 3.96 -13.79 2.36
N TRP A 171 3.73 -14.11 1.08
CA TRP A 171 4.78 -14.20 0.05
C TRP A 171 5.15 -12.88 -0.61
N ALA A 172 4.30 -11.85 -0.53
CA ALA A 172 4.61 -10.55 -1.10
C ALA A 172 5.56 -9.82 -0.16
N THR A 173 6.81 -9.62 -0.57
CA THR A 173 7.80 -8.91 0.23
C THR A 173 8.24 -7.65 -0.52
N ALA A 174 8.35 -6.53 0.19
CA ALA A 174 8.86 -5.29 -0.40
C ALA A 174 10.34 -5.46 -0.85
N PRO A 175 10.80 -4.72 -1.86
CA PRO A 175 12.21 -4.72 -2.27
C PRO A 175 13.16 -4.46 -1.10
N ALA A 176 14.36 -5.04 -1.17
CA ALA A 176 15.34 -4.97 -0.09
C ALA A 176 15.79 -3.54 0.25
N THR A 177 15.79 -2.62 -0.72
CA THR A 177 16.04 -1.19 -0.46
C THR A 177 14.96 -0.58 0.45
N LEU A 178 13.68 -0.86 0.19
CA LEU A 178 12.58 -0.36 1.00
C LEU A 178 12.63 -0.95 2.40
N LEU A 179 12.89 -2.26 2.52
CA LEU A 179 13.06 -2.90 3.83
C LEU A 179 14.22 -2.28 4.63
N ARG A 180 15.32 -1.89 3.97
CA ARG A 180 16.42 -1.16 4.63
C ARG A 180 16.00 0.23 5.07
N ALA A 181 15.24 0.97 4.24
CA ALA A 181 14.70 2.27 4.61
C ALA A 181 13.76 2.16 5.83
N LEU A 182 12.97 1.09 5.95
CA LEU A 182 12.12 0.84 7.12
C LEU A 182 12.91 0.50 8.39
N ALA A 183 14.07 -0.14 8.27
CA ALA A 183 14.86 -0.58 9.43
C ALA A 183 15.36 0.59 10.31
N GLY A 184 15.48 1.79 9.74
CA GLY A 184 15.84 3.02 10.47
C GLY A 184 14.67 3.74 11.15
N ARG A 185 13.44 3.25 11.01
CA ARG A 185 12.22 3.91 11.51
C ARG A 185 11.77 3.35 12.85
N GLU A 186 10.91 4.10 13.54
CA GLU A 186 10.24 3.62 14.76
C GLU A 186 9.43 2.36 14.44
N ARG A 187 9.42 1.39 15.37
CA ARG A 187 8.84 0.07 15.13
C ARG A 187 7.38 0.13 14.66
N ALA A 188 6.52 0.88 15.34
CA ALA A 188 5.11 0.99 14.98
C ALA A 188 4.92 1.58 13.57
N GLN A 189 5.68 2.63 13.24
CA GLN A 189 5.65 3.24 11.90
C GLN A 189 6.20 2.28 10.83
N ALA A 190 7.27 1.55 11.12
CA ALA A 190 7.85 0.56 10.22
C ALA A 190 6.88 -0.59 9.93
N ASP A 191 6.14 -1.06 10.94
CA ASP A 191 5.12 -2.10 10.79
C ASP A 191 3.93 -1.60 9.94
N GLN A 192 3.47 -0.36 10.15
CA GLN A 192 2.44 0.25 9.31
C GLN A 192 2.88 0.39 7.85
N LEU A 193 4.08 0.92 7.61
CA LEU A 193 4.64 1.08 6.26
C LEU A 193 4.92 -0.27 5.59
N GLY A 194 5.39 -1.26 6.35
CA GLY A 194 5.57 -2.63 5.88
C GLY A 194 4.27 -3.23 5.35
N ALA A 195 3.18 -3.09 6.11
CA ALA A 195 1.86 -3.53 5.69
C ALA A 195 1.40 -2.80 4.41
N LEU A 196 1.57 -1.47 4.34
CA LEU A 196 1.24 -0.71 3.12
C LEU A 196 2.01 -1.21 1.90
N LEU A 197 3.33 -1.42 2.02
CA LEU A 197 4.18 -1.88 0.93
C LEU A 197 3.84 -3.32 0.49
N ARG A 198 3.53 -4.23 1.44
CA ARG A 198 3.10 -5.61 1.16
C ARG A 198 1.78 -5.67 0.41
N HIS A 199 0.86 -4.79 0.76
CA HIS A 199 -0.48 -4.75 0.18
C HIS A 199 -0.62 -3.82 -1.01
N GLY A 200 0.41 -3.02 -1.32
CA GLY A 200 0.54 -2.31 -2.58
C GLY A 200 0.44 -3.27 -3.77
N ARG A 201 -0.30 -2.86 -4.80
CA ARG A 201 -0.47 -3.62 -6.06
C ARG A 201 0.59 -3.25 -7.11
N LEU A 202 1.75 -2.79 -6.66
CA LEU A 202 2.81 -2.33 -7.55
C LEU A 202 3.67 -3.49 -8.06
N ASN A 203 3.92 -3.47 -9.37
CA ASN A 203 5.10 -4.13 -9.93
C ASN A 203 6.30 -3.22 -9.63
N TRP A 204 7.20 -3.68 -8.75
CA TRP A 204 8.37 -2.90 -8.36
C TRP A 204 9.37 -2.81 -9.51
N THR A 205 9.46 -1.64 -10.13
CA THR A 205 10.54 -1.28 -11.07
C THR A 205 11.63 -0.51 -10.31
N PRO A 206 12.88 -0.46 -10.81
CA PRO A 206 13.94 0.31 -10.18
C PRO A 206 13.57 1.78 -9.92
N CYS A 207 12.82 2.40 -10.82
CA CYS A 207 12.33 3.77 -10.66
C CYS A 207 11.32 3.91 -9.51
N ARG A 208 10.31 3.03 -9.43
CA ARG A 208 9.32 3.02 -8.33
C ARG A 208 9.98 2.75 -6.99
N GLU A 209 10.92 1.82 -6.97
CA GLU A 209 11.73 1.48 -5.79
C GLU A 209 12.57 2.68 -5.34
N PHE A 210 13.28 3.34 -6.26
CA PHE A 210 14.06 4.55 -5.97
C PHE A 210 13.20 5.68 -5.39
N LEU A 211 12.05 5.98 -6.00
CA LEU A 211 11.17 7.06 -5.52
C LEU A 211 10.61 6.76 -4.13
N MET A 212 10.16 5.52 -3.91
CA MET A 212 9.62 5.13 -2.61
C MET A 212 10.73 5.09 -1.54
N ALA A 213 11.92 4.56 -1.85
CA ALA A 213 13.06 4.58 -0.94
C ALA A 213 13.44 6.02 -0.57
N THR A 214 13.57 6.90 -1.57
CA THR A 214 13.89 8.32 -1.38
C THR A 214 12.85 9.01 -0.48
N LEU A 215 11.56 8.73 -0.70
CA LEU A 215 10.48 9.25 0.14
C LEU A 215 10.60 8.74 1.59
N LEU A 216 10.81 7.44 1.77
CA LEU A 216 10.94 6.78 3.07
C LEU A 216 12.22 7.15 3.81
N GLU A 217 13.27 7.62 3.14
CA GLU A 217 14.52 8.06 3.77
C GLU A 217 14.47 9.53 4.15
N ARG A 218 13.86 10.37 3.29
CA ARG A 218 13.88 11.83 3.47
C ARG A 218 12.71 12.39 4.27
N ALA A 219 11.62 11.64 4.43
CA ALA A 219 10.47 12.10 5.20
C ALA A 219 10.83 12.29 6.68
N GLU A 220 10.38 13.42 7.23
CA GLU A 220 10.51 13.78 8.64
C GLU A 220 9.26 13.35 9.43
N PRO A 221 9.31 13.27 10.77
CA PRO A 221 8.16 12.84 11.57
C PRO A 221 6.87 13.65 11.33
N GLU A 222 7.00 14.94 11.01
CA GLU A 222 5.91 15.87 10.69
C GLU A 222 5.29 15.68 9.29
N ASP A 223 5.89 14.86 8.44
CA ASP A 223 5.40 14.64 7.06
C ASP A 223 4.20 13.70 6.98
N GLU A 224 3.74 13.11 8.08
CA GLU A 224 2.67 12.09 8.13
C GLU A 224 2.98 10.91 7.19
N LEU A 225 4.19 10.35 7.34
CA LEU A 225 4.77 9.37 6.42
C LEU A 225 3.83 8.22 5.99
N PRO A 226 3.00 7.60 6.86
CA PRO A 226 2.06 6.57 6.41
C PRO A 226 1.05 7.05 5.36
N ALA A 227 0.46 8.24 5.57
CA ALA A 227 -0.50 8.82 4.62
C ALA A 227 0.20 9.18 3.30
N LEU A 228 1.42 9.72 3.39
CA LEU A 228 2.23 10.07 2.23
C LEU A 228 2.67 8.84 1.43
N ALA A 229 3.06 7.76 2.11
CA ALA A 229 3.42 6.49 1.48
C ALA A 229 2.21 5.82 0.81
N ALA A 230 1.04 5.83 1.46
CA ALA A 230 -0.21 5.34 0.87
C ALA A 230 -0.59 6.12 -0.40
N TRP A 231 -0.47 7.46 -0.36
CA TRP A 231 -0.68 8.30 -1.53
C TRP A 231 0.31 7.99 -2.65
N MET A 232 1.61 7.89 -2.32
CA MET A 232 2.66 7.57 -3.29
C MET A 232 2.43 6.20 -3.93
N LEU A 233 2.05 5.18 -3.16
CA LEU A 233 1.71 3.86 -3.71
C LEU A 233 0.55 3.95 -4.74
N GLY A 234 -0.49 4.72 -4.44
CA GLY A 234 -1.59 4.96 -5.38
C GLY A 234 -1.16 5.75 -6.62
N PHE A 235 -0.32 6.77 -6.46
CA PHE A 235 0.25 7.53 -7.57
C PHE A 235 1.10 6.65 -8.49
N LEU A 236 2.01 5.84 -7.94
CA LEU A 236 2.89 4.96 -8.71
C LEU A 236 2.10 3.89 -9.48
N ASP A 237 0.96 3.45 -8.94
CA ASP A 237 0.07 2.50 -9.62
C ASP A 237 -0.55 3.14 -10.87
N LEU A 238 -1.06 4.37 -10.72
CA LEU A 238 -1.67 5.15 -11.80
C LEU A 238 -0.68 5.63 -12.86
N ALA A 239 0.57 5.94 -12.48
CA ALA A 239 1.59 6.45 -13.39
C ALA A 239 2.08 5.41 -14.41
N GLY A 240 1.78 4.12 -14.20
CA GLY A 240 2.29 3.03 -15.02
C GLY A 240 3.75 2.68 -14.72
N GLU A 241 4.33 1.75 -15.50
CA GLU A 241 5.67 1.22 -15.25
C GLU A 241 6.79 2.09 -15.81
N ALA A 242 6.52 2.80 -16.91
CA ALA A 242 7.46 3.68 -17.60
C ALA A 242 6.93 5.12 -17.56
N PHE A 243 7.46 5.92 -16.63
CA PHE A 243 7.14 7.33 -16.51
C PHE A 243 8.40 8.11 -16.12
N GLU A 244 8.43 9.40 -16.47
CA GLU A 244 9.43 10.33 -15.96
C GLU A 244 8.88 10.93 -14.65
N PRO A 245 9.53 10.72 -13.49
CA PRO A 245 8.95 11.05 -12.19
C PRO A 245 8.59 12.51 -12.00
N ARG A 246 9.44 13.43 -12.44
CA ARG A 246 9.21 14.86 -12.23
C ARG A 246 8.02 15.34 -13.05
N GLN A 247 7.95 14.94 -14.32
CA GLN A 247 6.86 15.25 -15.22
C GLN A 247 5.54 14.67 -14.72
N ALA A 248 5.52 13.38 -14.34
CA ALA A 248 4.31 12.73 -13.86
C ALA A 248 3.75 13.38 -12.58
N LEU A 249 4.61 13.80 -11.65
CA LEU A 249 4.21 14.53 -10.44
C LEU A 249 3.70 15.94 -10.77
N ALA A 250 4.34 16.64 -11.71
CA ALA A 250 3.89 17.96 -12.18
C ALA A 250 2.52 17.88 -12.86
N GLU A 251 2.33 16.90 -13.74
CA GLU A 251 1.04 16.64 -14.40
C GLU A 251 -0.05 16.30 -13.37
N ARG A 252 0.26 15.46 -12.38
CA ARG A 252 -0.69 15.16 -11.29
C ARG A 252 -1.07 16.41 -10.51
N ALA A 253 -0.10 17.24 -10.16
CA ALA A 253 -0.34 18.50 -9.45
C ALA A 253 -1.23 19.45 -10.27
N ALA A 254 -0.96 19.61 -11.57
CA ALA A 254 -1.77 20.43 -12.46
C ALA A 254 -3.22 19.94 -12.58
N VAL A 255 -3.42 18.62 -12.65
CA VAL A 255 -4.77 18.00 -12.65
C VAL A 255 -5.50 18.29 -11.35
N LEU A 256 -4.84 18.11 -10.20
CA LEU A 256 -5.44 18.35 -8.88
C LEU A 256 -5.77 19.83 -8.66
N ASP A 257 -4.90 20.74 -9.08
CA ASP A 257 -5.14 22.18 -9.03
C ASP A 257 -6.34 22.59 -9.93
N GLY A 258 -6.42 22.07 -11.15
CA GLY A 258 -7.54 22.31 -12.04
C GLY A 258 -8.87 21.71 -11.54
N LEU A 259 -8.83 20.59 -10.81
CA LEU A 259 -10.00 20.05 -10.10
C LEU A 259 -10.40 20.93 -8.91
N LEU A 260 -9.43 21.41 -8.14
CA LEU A 260 -9.67 22.26 -6.98
C LEU A 260 -10.32 23.59 -7.37
N ARG A 261 -9.78 24.29 -8.37
CA ARG A 261 -10.37 25.53 -8.89
C ARG A 261 -11.82 25.33 -9.36
N ARG A 262 -12.11 24.20 -10.00
CA ARG A 262 -13.48 23.84 -10.40
C ARG A 262 -14.38 23.59 -9.19
N ALA A 263 -13.88 22.89 -8.16
CA ALA A 263 -14.63 22.64 -6.93
C ALA A 263 -14.97 23.94 -6.18
N GLU A 264 -14.00 24.86 -6.07
CA GLU A 264 -14.20 26.16 -5.43
C GLU A 264 -15.22 27.02 -6.19
N ALA A 265 -15.15 27.07 -7.52
CA ALA A 265 -16.13 27.75 -8.34
C ALA A 265 -17.55 27.13 -8.22
N GLN A 266 -17.63 25.80 -8.06
CA GLN A 266 -18.91 25.12 -7.80
C GLN A 266 -19.50 25.50 -6.46
N ASP A 267 -18.69 25.55 -5.41
CA ASP A 267 -19.14 25.92 -4.07
C ASP A 267 -19.58 27.39 -4.03
N GLU A 268 -18.83 28.29 -4.66
CA GLU A 268 -19.21 29.70 -4.82
C GLU A 268 -20.54 29.86 -5.61
N ALA A 269 -20.75 29.06 -6.66
CA ALA A 269 -22.00 29.06 -7.42
C ALA A 269 -23.19 28.55 -6.58
N ARG A 270 -22.98 27.52 -5.74
CA ARG A 270 -23.99 26.99 -4.81
C ARG A 270 -24.35 27.98 -3.72
N GLU A 271 -23.40 28.79 -3.26
CA GLU A 271 -23.67 29.86 -2.30
C GLU A 271 -24.51 31.00 -2.91
N ARG A 272 -24.36 31.24 -4.22
CA ARG A 272 -25.05 32.33 -4.93
C ARG A 272 -26.43 31.99 -5.48
N ALA A 273 -26.72 30.71 -5.74
CA ALA A 273 -27.94 30.31 -6.43
C ALA A 273 -28.59 29.06 -5.80
N SER A 274 -29.92 28.98 -5.88
CA SER A 274 -30.64 27.77 -5.46
C SER A 274 -30.33 26.60 -6.39
N PHE A 275 -30.45 25.38 -5.87
CA PHE A 275 -30.26 24.15 -6.64
C PHE A 275 -31.12 24.11 -7.91
N GLU A 276 -32.36 24.60 -7.84
CA GLU A 276 -33.28 24.64 -8.99
C GLU A 276 -32.74 25.52 -10.12
N VAL A 277 -32.14 26.68 -9.79
CA VAL A 277 -31.55 27.59 -10.77
C VAL A 277 -30.32 26.96 -11.43
N LEU A 278 -29.44 26.33 -10.63
CA LEU A 278 -28.27 25.63 -11.15
C LEU A 278 -28.67 24.45 -12.05
N ALA A 279 -29.70 23.70 -11.66
CA ALA A 279 -30.23 22.60 -12.45
C ALA A 279 -30.85 23.08 -13.77
N ALA A 280 -31.59 24.19 -13.76
CA ALA A 280 -32.17 24.80 -14.96
C ALA A 280 -31.10 25.32 -15.93
N GLN A 281 -29.93 25.73 -15.43
CA GLN A 281 -28.77 26.11 -16.24
C GLN A 281 -27.97 24.90 -16.77
N GLY A 282 -28.42 23.67 -16.50
CA GLY A 282 -27.75 22.46 -16.96
C GLY A 282 -26.48 22.09 -16.19
N LEU A 283 -26.21 22.72 -15.03
CA LEU A 283 -25.05 22.43 -14.20
C LEU A 283 -25.28 21.15 -13.39
N ARG A 284 -25.26 20.00 -14.06
CA ARG A 284 -25.21 18.67 -13.42
C ARG A 284 -23.77 18.21 -13.27
N GLN A 285 -23.02 18.89 -12.40
CA GLN A 285 -21.62 18.57 -12.19
C GLN A 285 -21.48 17.50 -11.11
N GLY A 286 -20.55 16.54 -11.31
CA GLY A 286 -20.18 15.58 -10.29
C GLY A 286 -19.71 16.31 -9.02
N HIS A 287 -20.08 15.79 -7.86
CA HIS A 287 -19.69 16.40 -6.58
C HIS A 287 -18.16 16.32 -6.42
N LEU A 288 -17.50 17.49 -6.49
CA LEU A 288 -16.09 17.63 -6.13
C LEU A 288 -16.00 18.13 -4.70
N HIS A 289 -15.19 17.47 -3.86
CA HIS A 289 -14.98 17.88 -2.48
C HIS A 289 -13.65 18.64 -2.35
N ALA A 290 -13.73 19.98 -2.32
CA ALA A 290 -12.55 20.85 -2.30
C ALA A 290 -11.55 20.54 -1.17
N PRO A 291 -11.97 20.26 0.09
CA PRO A 291 -11.04 19.90 1.17
C PRO A 291 -10.20 18.65 0.86
N SER A 292 -10.79 17.60 0.29
CA SER A 292 -10.04 16.39 -0.12
C SER A 292 -9.04 16.70 -1.23
N LEU A 293 -9.42 17.50 -2.23
CA LEU A 293 -8.52 17.91 -3.30
C LEU A 293 -7.34 18.73 -2.79
N ARG A 294 -7.55 19.63 -1.80
CA ARG A 294 -6.47 20.37 -1.15
C ARG A 294 -5.53 19.44 -0.38
N ALA A 295 -6.08 18.50 0.39
CA ALA A 295 -5.28 17.52 1.12
C ALA A 295 -4.43 16.66 0.16
N GLU A 296 -5.03 16.22 -0.95
CA GLU A 296 -4.31 15.44 -1.96
C GLU A 296 -3.22 16.25 -2.68
N LEU A 297 -3.51 17.51 -3.04
CA LEU A 297 -2.52 18.40 -3.63
C LEU A 297 -1.34 18.66 -2.68
N ALA A 298 -1.60 18.78 -1.38
CA ALA A 298 -0.56 18.93 -0.37
C ALA A 298 0.33 17.68 -0.26
N LEU A 299 -0.26 16.48 -0.30
CA LEU A 299 0.50 15.22 -0.35
C LEU A 299 1.35 15.13 -1.63
N CYS A 300 0.79 15.51 -2.78
CA CYS A 300 1.51 15.54 -4.06
C CYS A 300 2.72 16.48 -4.03
N ALA A 301 2.53 17.70 -3.53
CA ALA A 301 3.60 18.68 -3.38
C ALA A 301 4.70 18.20 -2.42
N ARG A 302 4.31 17.60 -1.28
CA ARG A 302 5.24 17.04 -0.29
C ARG A 302 6.04 15.88 -0.87
N ALA A 303 5.37 14.96 -1.57
CA ALA A 303 6.01 13.87 -2.29
C ALA A 303 7.04 14.40 -3.30
N ALA A 304 6.66 15.38 -4.14
CA ALA A 304 7.55 15.95 -5.14
C ALA A 304 8.78 16.65 -4.52
N ARG A 305 8.59 17.37 -3.41
CA ARG A 305 9.69 17.98 -2.65
C ARG A 305 10.68 16.93 -2.17
N LEU A 306 10.19 15.84 -1.58
CA LEU A 306 11.03 14.79 -1.01
C LEU A 306 11.71 13.94 -2.10
N THR A 307 11.05 13.63 -3.21
CA THR A 307 11.59 12.67 -4.19
C THR A 307 12.36 13.30 -5.34
N VAL A 308 11.90 14.43 -5.89
CA VAL A 308 12.47 15.04 -7.11
C VAL A 308 13.00 16.47 -6.90
N GLY A 309 13.03 16.92 -5.64
CA GLY A 309 13.53 18.25 -5.25
C GLY A 309 12.54 19.40 -5.43
N GLY A 310 11.26 19.09 -5.65
CA GLY A 310 10.19 20.07 -5.87
C GLY A 310 9.57 19.99 -7.26
N LEU A 311 8.47 20.73 -7.45
CA LEU A 311 7.79 20.88 -8.74
C LEU A 311 8.42 22.04 -9.53
N PRO A 312 8.48 21.96 -10.87
CA PRO A 312 8.97 23.07 -11.69
C PRO A 312 8.11 24.32 -11.47
N LYS A 313 8.75 25.49 -11.41
CA LYS A 313 8.04 26.77 -11.49
C LYS A 313 7.53 26.94 -12.92
N GLU A 314 6.24 27.21 -13.09
CA GLU A 314 5.74 27.72 -14.36
C GLU A 314 6.27 29.15 -14.54
N ASP A 315 7.15 29.35 -15.52
CA ASP A 315 7.65 30.67 -15.89
C ASP A 315 6.46 31.56 -16.32
N GLY A 316 6.02 32.44 -15.42
CA GLY A 316 4.95 33.40 -15.67
C GLY A 316 3.73 33.32 -14.74
N ALA A 317 3.69 32.38 -13.78
CA ALA A 317 2.69 32.40 -12.73
C ALA A 317 3.13 33.36 -11.61
N ASP A 318 2.58 34.57 -11.60
CA ASP A 318 2.56 35.42 -10.41
C ASP A 318 2.14 34.55 -9.22
N GLY A 319 2.98 34.47 -8.18
CA GLY A 319 3.06 33.38 -7.19
C GLY A 319 1.87 33.18 -6.24
N ASP A 320 0.64 33.29 -6.73
CA ASP A 320 -0.58 33.23 -5.93
C ASP A 320 -1.18 31.82 -5.84
N GLY A 321 -0.79 30.89 -6.72
CA GLY A 321 -1.21 29.49 -6.67
C GLY A 321 -0.48 28.69 -5.57
N ILE A 322 -1.16 27.67 -5.01
CA ILE A 322 -0.59 26.77 -3.97
C ILE A 322 0.72 26.13 -4.45
N ALA A 323 0.84 25.80 -5.74
CA ALA A 323 2.07 25.29 -6.35
C ALA A 323 3.25 26.27 -6.28
N GLY A 324 2.99 27.59 -6.31
CA GLY A 324 4.01 28.64 -6.14
C GLY A 324 4.42 28.88 -4.69
N ARG A 325 3.60 28.46 -3.72
CA ARG A 325 3.86 28.61 -2.27
C ARG A 325 4.58 27.42 -1.64
N VAL A 326 4.74 26.32 -2.37
CA VAL A 326 5.62 25.23 -1.96
C VAL A 326 7.05 25.74 -2.10
N GLN A 327 7.57 26.30 -1.02
CA GLN A 327 8.89 26.90 -0.96
C GLN A 327 9.93 25.90 -1.49
N HIS A 328 10.61 26.30 -2.57
CA HIS A 328 11.83 25.66 -3.03
C HIS A 328 12.85 25.73 -1.90
N LEU A 329 13.05 24.63 -1.19
CA LEU A 329 14.38 24.34 -0.67
C LEU A 329 15.18 23.90 -1.90
N ASP A 330 16.12 24.74 -2.33
CA ASP A 330 17.26 24.30 -3.12
C ASP A 330 18.00 23.28 -2.27
N LEU A 331 17.73 22.00 -2.50
CA LEU A 331 18.22 20.89 -1.68
C LEU A 331 19.70 20.57 -1.96
N GLY A 332 20.45 21.51 -2.54
CA GLY A 332 21.81 21.32 -2.99
C GLY A 332 21.84 20.36 -4.18
N GLY A 333 22.77 20.59 -5.10
CA GLY A 333 23.03 19.68 -6.20
C GLY A 333 23.33 18.28 -5.68
N ALA A 334 22.32 17.41 -5.68
CA ALA A 334 22.53 15.98 -5.69
C ALA A 334 23.17 15.65 -7.03
N GLU A 335 24.31 14.98 -6.94
CA GLU A 335 25.11 14.47 -8.05
C GLU A 335 24.21 13.89 -9.14
N ASP A 336 24.26 14.54 -10.31
CA ASP A 336 23.68 14.18 -11.60
C ASP A 336 22.63 13.04 -11.57
N ALA A 337 21.37 13.39 -11.36
CA ALA A 337 20.24 12.47 -11.49
C ALA A 337 20.20 11.76 -12.87
N GLU A 338 20.78 12.38 -13.90
CA GLU A 338 20.94 11.78 -15.23
C GLU A 338 22.01 10.68 -15.22
N ALA A 339 23.10 10.84 -14.47
CA ALA A 339 24.10 9.78 -14.25
C ALA A 339 23.52 8.60 -13.46
N LEU A 340 22.66 8.86 -12.48
CA LEU A 340 21.97 7.83 -11.69
C LEU A 340 20.95 7.05 -12.55
N LEU A 341 20.20 7.74 -13.41
CA LEU A 341 19.31 7.11 -14.40
C LEU A 341 20.09 6.34 -15.48
N ARG A 342 21.25 6.84 -15.94
CA ARG A 342 22.14 6.11 -16.87
C ARG A 342 22.74 4.84 -16.24
N LEU A 343 23.04 4.85 -14.94
CA LEU A 343 23.49 3.68 -14.19
C LEU A 343 22.37 2.63 -14.01
N LEU A 344 21.13 3.07 -13.80
CA LEU A 344 19.97 2.20 -13.60
C LEU A 344 19.36 1.68 -14.92
N ALA A 345 19.55 2.36 -16.04
CA ALA A 345 19.08 1.93 -17.36
C ALA A 345 19.79 0.67 -17.91
N GLY A 346 20.84 0.19 -17.23
CA GLY A 346 21.67 -0.92 -17.71
C GLY A 346 22.48 -0.56 -18.96
N PRO A 347 23.51 -1.35 -19.33
CA PRO A 347 24.24 -1.10 -20.56
C PRO A 347 23.29 -1.24 -21.74
N VAL A 348 22.96 -0.12 -22.38
CA VAL A 348 22.34 -0.10 -23.70
C VAL A 348 23.24 -0.94 -24.59
N ALA A 349 22.74 -2.09 -25.06
CA ALA A 349 23.42 -2.90 -26.04
C ALA A 349 23.76 -1.97 -27.22
N GLY A 350 25.04 -1.65 -27.37
CA GLY A 350 25.52 -0.80 -28.45
C GLY A 350 25.07 -1.36 -29.80
N PRO A 351 24.96 -0.52 -30.83
CA PRO A 351 24.57 -0.97 -32.16
C PRO A 351 25.46 -2.14 -32.56
N VAL A 352 24.83 -3.29 -32.81
CA VAL A 352 25.47 -4.45 -33.43
C VAL A 352 26.04 -3.94 -34.75
N GLY A 353 27.36 -3.81 -34.80
CA GLY A 353 28.07 -3.37 -36.00
C GLY A 353 27.66 -4.27 -37.16
N GLU A 354 27.17 -3.66 -38.22
CA GLU A 354 26.97 -4.34 -39.49
C GLU A 354 28.29 -4.96 -39.93
N PRO A 355 28.31 -6.24 -40.35
CA PRO A 355 29.49 -6.83 -40.96
C PRO A 355 29.70 -6.19 -42.33
N GLY A 356 30.61 -5.22 -42.40
CA GLY A 356 31.18 -4.75 -43.66
C GLY A 356 32.00 -5.88 -44.31
N GLY A 357 31.65 -6.21 -45.55
CA GLY A 357 32.32 -7.24 -46.37
C GLY A 357 33.63 -6.81 -47.00
#